data_AF-A0A0G3X969-F1
#
_entry.id   AF-A0A0G3X969-F1
#
_cell.length_a   1.000
_cell.length_b   1.000
_cell.length_c   1.000
_cell.angle_alpha   90.00
_cell.angle_beta   90.00
_cell.angle_gamma   90.00
#
_symmetry.space_group_name_H-M   'P 1'
#
loop_
_entity.id
_entity.type
_entity.pdbx_description
1 polymer ?
#
loop_
_entity_poly.entity_id
_entity_poly.type
_entity_poly.pdbx_seq_one_letter_code
_entity_poly.pdbx_strand_id
1 'polypeptide(L)'
;MATGREMFAQGILVRLFRAWSACRSAGAADFSRMHEIVAPLKLPDETVPACASLFELVEAHLERALDAECCCSQRLSADERALLGVVSIAPALQPATSTLDVPHGLPGAICWAAMVVRRAFAIEEGAALPDGFPKAAAGCPFDRRDSQKEALRGV
;
A
#
# COMPACT_ATOMS: atom_id res chain seq x y z
N MET A 1 -12.90 -2.23 -16.28
CA MET A 1 -13.14 -3.28 -15.27
C MET A 1 -11.78 -3.81 -14.86
N ALA A 2 -11.53 -4.01 -13.57
CA ALA A 2 -10.28 -4.66 -13.15
C ALA A 2 -10.26 -6.10 -13.65
N THR A 3 -9.12 -6.54 -14.18
CA THR A 3 -8.90 -7.93 -14.58
C THR A 3 -8.64 -8.80 -13.35
N GLY A 4 -8.64 -10.12 -13.54
CA GLY A 4 -8.28 -11.06 -12.48
C GLY A 4 -6.87 -10.84 -11.91
N ARG A 5 -5.96 -10.23 -12.69
CA ARG A 5 -4.60 -9.90 -12.24
C ARG A 5 -4.61 -8.76 -11.23
N GLU A 6 -5.35 -7.68 -11.47
CA GLU A 6 -5.39 -6.56 -10.51
C GLU A 6 -6.12 -6.95 -9.22
N MET A 7 -7.17 -7.77 -9.31
CA MET A 7 -7.81 -8.32 -8.12
C MET A 7 -6.85 -9.21 -7.31
N PHE A 8 -6.07 -10.05 -7.98
CA PHE A 8 -5.04 -10.86 -7.34
C PHE A 8 -3.98 -9.98 -6.67
N ALA A 9 -3.43 -9.00 -7.39
CA ALA A 9 -2.43 -8.08 -6.87
C ALA A 9 -2.94 -7.29 -5.67
N GLN A 10 -4.17 -6.77 -5.71
CA GLN A 10 -4.82 -6.11 -4.57
C GLN A 10 -4.87 -7.05 -3.35
N GLY A 11 -5.38 -8.27 -3.54
CA GLY A 11 -5.53 -9.23 -2.45
C GLY A 11 -4.20 -9.59 -1.79
N ILE A 12 -3.15 -9.80 -2.60
CA ILE A 12 -1.82 -10.10 -2.07
C ILE A 12 -1.20 -8.88 -1.40
N LEU A 13 -1.30 -7.69 -2.00
CA LEU A 13 -0.74 -6.47 -1.42
C LEU A 13 -1.36 -6.15 -0.06
N VAL A 14 -2.69 -6.26 0.08
CA VAL A 14 -3.38 -6.08 1.37
C VAL A 14 -2.94 -7.15 2.37
N ARG A 15 -2.84 -8.40 1.95
CA ARG A 15 -2.40 -9.49 2.84
C ARG A 15 -0.96 -9.31 3.32
N LEU A 16 -0.08 -8.82 2.46
CA LEU A 16 1.30 -8.48 2.81
C LEU A 16 1.36 -7.29 3.77
N PHE A 17 0.57 -6.24 3.53
CA PHE A 17 0.50 -5.09 4.43
C PHE A 17 0.01 -5.48 5.83
N ARG A 18 -1.03 -6.32 5.94
CA ARG A 18 -1.50 -6.84 7.23
C ARG A 18 -0.46 -7.68 7.94
N ALA A 19 0.24 -8.55 7.21
CA ALA A 19 1.32 -9.35 7.78
C ALA A 19 2.46 -8.47 8.30
N TRP A 20 2.87 -7.49 7.49
CA TRP A 20 3.90 -6.51 7.86
C TRP A 20 3.51 -5.71 9.11
N SER A 21 2.29 -5.15 9.14
CA SER A 21 1.79 -4.35 10.26
C SER A 21 1.71 -5.18 11.55
N ALA A 22 1.29 -6.44 11.47
CA ALA A 22 1.26 -7.35 12.60
C ALA A 22 2.68 -7.66 13.13
N CYS A 23 3.64 -7.95 12.23
CA CYS A 23 5.05 -8.16 12.61
C CYS A 23 5.65 -6.92 13.29
N ARG A 24 5.39 -5.74 12.74
CA ARG A 24 5.84 -4.45 13.31
C ARG A 24 5.26 -4.20 14.70
N SER A 25 3.96 -4.45 14.87
CA SER A 25 3.28 -4.29 16.17
C SER A 25 3.79 -5.26 17.23
N ALA A 26 4.25 -6.44 16.83
CA ALA A 26 4.87 -7.43 17.70
C ALA A 26 6.36 -7.17 17.99
N GLY A 27 6.96 -6.13 17.40
CA GLY A 27 8.40 -5.85 17.52
C GLY A 27 9.30 -6.88 16.82
N ALA A 28 8.76 -7.66 15.90
CA ALA A 28 9.55 -8.63 15.13
C ALA A 28 10.46 -7.88 14.14
N ALA A 29 11.72 -8.33 14.04
CA ALA A 29 12.73 -7.71 13.19
C ALA A 29 12.79 -8.30 11.77
N ASP A 30 12.05 -9.38 11.51
CA ASP A 30 12.07 -10.07 10.22
C ASP A 30 10.72 -10.03 9.49
N PHE A 31 10.79 -10.22 8.17
CA PHE A 31 9.62 -10.27 7.29
C PHE A 31 9.19 -11.71 6.98
N SER A 32 9.48 -12.68 7.88
CA SER A 32 9.24 -14.11 7.61
C SER A 32 7.81 -14.39 7.18
N ARG A 33 6.84 -13.74 7.84
CA ARG A 33 5.42 -13.92 7.52
C ARG A 33 5.05 -13.42 6.11
N MET A 34 5.72 -12.38 5.63
CA MET A 34 5.53 -11.90 4.26
C MET A 34 6.12 -12.89 3.26
N HIS A 35 7.32 -13.43 3.53
CA HIS A 35 7.94 -14.45 2.69
C HIS A 35 7.09 -15.73 2.60
N GLU A 36 6.48 -16.17 3.71
CA GLU A 36 5.53 -17.31 3.71
C GLU A 36 4.31 -17.09 2.81
N ILE A 37 3.89 -15.84 2.61
CA ILE A 37 2.77 -15.50 1.70
C ILE A 37 3.24 -15.51 0.24
N VAL A 38 4.42 -14.95 -0.04
CA VAL A 38 4.95 -14.76 -1.41
C VAL A 38 5.47 -16.07 -2.01
N ALA A 39 6.16 -16.90 -1.22
CA ALA A 39 6.82 -18.13 -1.68
C ALA A 39 5.91 -19.09 -2.49
N PRO A 40 4.71 -19.48 -2.00
CA PRO A 40 3.85 -20.41 -2.75
C PRO A 40 3.28 -19.79 -4.04
N LEU A 41 3.27 -18.46 -4.14
CA LEU A 41 2.75 -17.73 -5.30
C LEU A 41 3.79 -17.56 -6.42
N LYS A 42 5.05 -17.94 -6.17
CA LYS A 42 6.19 -17.79 -7.10
C LYS A 42 6.33 -16.35 -7.60
N LEU A 43 6.01 -15.38 -6.76
CA LEU A 43 6.25 -13.97 -7.03
C LEU A 43 7.76 -13.68 -6.92
N PRO A 44 8.26 -12.61 -7.57
CA PRO A 44 9.68 -12.25 -7.54
C PRO A 44 10.22 -12.06 -6.11
N ASP A 45 11.49 -12.37 -5.88
CA ASP A 45 12.12 -12.28 -4.56
C ASP A 45 12.10 -10.85 -3.99
N GLU A 46 12.11 -9.84 -4.87
CA GLU A 46 12.01 -8.42 -4.52
C GLU A 46 10.61 -8.00 -4.02
N THR A 47 9.58 -8.85 -4.11
CA THR A 47 8.20 -8.49 -3.74
C THR A 47 8.09 -8.08 -2.28
N VAL A 48 8.69 -8.84 -1.38
CA VAL A 48 8.66 -8.56 0.07
C VAL A 48 9.37 -7.23 0.40
N PRO A 49 10.66 -7.03 0.02
CA PRO A 49 11.34 -5.79 0.33
C PRO A 49 10.73 -4.57 -0.39
N ALA A 50 10.18 -4.72 -1.60
CA ALA A 50 9.49 -3.63 -2.29
C ALA A 50 8.24 -3.16 -1.52
N CYS A 51 7.40 -4.10 -1.08
CA CYS A 51 6.21 -3.80 -0.29
C CYS A 51 6.60 -3.19 1.07
N ALA A 52 7.55 -3.79 1.78
CA ALA A 52 8.01 -3.27 3.08
C ALA A 52 8.56 -1.84 2.96
N SER A 53 9.42 -1.58 1.97
CA SER A 53 9.96 -0.24 1.70
C SER A 53 8.86 0.78 1.43
N LEU A 54 7.85 0.42 0.62
CA LEU A 54 6.71 1.30 0.36
C LEU A 54 5.98 1.65 1.66
N PHE A 55 5.67 0.66 2.50
CA PHE A 55 4.95 0.89 3.75
C PHE A 55 5.75 1.78 4.72
N GLU A 56 7.04 1.51 4.86
CA GLU A 56 7.95 2.30 5.72
C GLU A 56 8.10 3.74 5.23
N LEU A 57 8.25 3.96 3.93
CA LEU A 57 8.35 5.31 3.36
C LEU A 57 7.04 6.09 3.54
N VAL A 58 5.89 5.42 3.40
CA VAL A 58 4.59 6.05 3.64
C VAL A 58 4.40 6.38 5.13
N GLU A 59 4.75 5.47 6.05
CA GLU A 59 4.74 5.79 7.49
C GLU A 59 5.64 6.99 7.83
N ALA A 60 6.85 6.99 7.29
CA ALA A 60 7.79 8.10 7.46
C ALA A 60 7.22 9.41 6.94
N HIS A 61 6.45 9.38 5.84
CA HIS A 61 5.86 10.58 5.26
C HIS A 61 4.65 11.09 6.02
N LEU A 62 3.88 10.18 6.58
CA LEU A 62 2.71 10.51 7.41
C LEU A 62 3.10 10.83 8.86
N GLU A 63 4.35 10.57 9.25
CA GLU A 63 4.86 10.68 10.62
C GLU A 63 4.01 9.89 11.64
N ARG A 64 3.40 8.79 11.18
CA ARG A 64 2.59 7.89 12.00
C ARG A 64 2.64 6.47 11.46
N ALA A 65 2.35 5.52 12.34
CA ALA A 65 2.13 4.14 11.92
C ALA A 65 0.89 4.04 11.02
N LEU A 66 0.97 3.18 10.00
CA LEU A 66 -0.15 2.82 9.14
C LEU A 66 -1.06 1.81 9.85
N ASP A 67 -2.36 1.93 9.61
CA ASP A 67 -3.40 1.19 10.30
C ASP A 67 -3.99 0.11 9.38
N ALA A 68 -3.65 -1.15 9.64
CA ALA A 68 -4.16 -2.29 8.91
C ALA A 68 -5.40 -2.88 9.59
N GLU A 69 -6.32 -3.42 8.81
CA GLU A 69 -7.40 -4.22 9.37
C GLU A 69 -6.88 -5.57 9.86
N CYS A 70 -7.66 -6.25 10.70
CA CYS A 70 -7.32 -7.59 11.18
C CYS A 70 -7.14 -8.57 10.01
N CYS A 71 -6.24 -9.55 10.15
CA CYS A 71 -5.94 -10.53 9.11
C CYS A 71 -7.17 -11.33 8.62
N CYS A 72 -8.20 -11.47 9.45
CA CYS A 72 -9.46 -12.15 9.15
C CYS A 72 -10.58 -11.22 8.63
N SER A 73 -10.36 -9.90 8.61
CA SER A 73 -11.35 -8.92 8.16
C SER A 73 -11.52 -8.99 6.64
N GLN A 74 -12.76 -8.97 6.15
CA GLN A 74 -13.03 -8.82 4.71
C GLN A 74 -13.10 -7.36 4.28
N ARG A 75 -13.10 -6.42 5.23
CA ARG A 75 -13.16 -4.98 4.97
C ARG A 75 -11.76 -4.43 4.75
N LEU A 76 -11.66 -3.31 4.03
CA LEU A 76 -10.43 -2.56 3.87
C LEU A 76 -10.37 -1.33 4.78
N SER A 77 -9.26 -1.18 5.48
CA SER A 77 -8.93 0.02 6.26
C SER A 77 -8.81 1.25 5.33
N ALA A 78 -8.79 2.46 5.92
CA ALA A 78 -8.53 3.68 5.15
C ALA A 78 -7.12 3.65 4.53
N ASP A 79 -6.13 3.24 5.31
CA ASP A 79 -4.73 3.16 4.89
C ASP A 79 -4.52 2.06 3.83
N GLU A 80 -5.21 0.92 3.94
CA GLU A 80 -5.22 -0.13 2.92
C GLU A 80 -5.70 0.40 1.57
N ARG A 81 -6.82 1.12 1.56
CA ARG A 81 -7.36 1.74 0.34
C ARG A 81 -6.44 2.84 -0.18
N ALA A 82 -5.83 3.62 0.71
CA ALA A 82 -4.88 4.68 0.34
C ALA A 82 -3.61 4.10 -0.30
N LEU A 83 -3.04 3.02 0.26
CA LEU A 83 -1.90 2.31 -0.33
C LEU A 83 -2.22 1.73 -1.71
N LEU A 84 -3.38 1.09 -1.87
CA LEU A 84 -3.86 0.63 -3.18
C LEU A 84 -3.98 1.78 -4.17
N GLY A 85 -4.45 2.94 -3.71
CA GLY A 85 -4.49 4.19 -4.46
C GLY A 85 -3.10 4.64 -4.91
N VAL A 86 -2.14 4.73 -3.99
CA VAL A 86 -0.74 5.13 -4.27
C VAL A 86 -0.13 4.23 -5.35
N VAL A 87 -0.25 2.91 -5.18
CA VAL A 87 0.24 1.94 -6.18
C VAL A 87 -0.48 2.10 -7.52
N SER A 88 -1.77 2.42 -7.52
CA SER A 88 -2.55 2.60 -8.75
C SER A 88 -2.12 3.82 -9.56
N ILE A 89 -1.84 4.95 -8.90
CA ILE A 89 -1.55 6.22 -9.59
C ILE A 89 -0.07 6.47 -9.85
N ALA A 90 0.83 5.68 -9.24
CA ALA A 90 2.28 5.89 -9.34
C ALA A 90 2.81 6.09 -10.77
N PRO A 91 2.33 5.40 -11.83
CA PRO A 91 2.80 5.66 -13.20
C PRO A 91 2.37 7.02 -13.76
N ALA A 92 1.24 7.55 -13.29
CA ALA A 92 0.70 8.84 -13.71
C ALA A 92 1.28 10.01 -12.90
N LEU A 93 1.77 9.73 -11.69
CA LEU A 93 2.59 10.65 -10.94
C LEU A 93 3.96 10.69 -11.63
N GLN A 94 4.18 11.67 -12.51
CA GLN A 94 5.52 11.94 -12.99
C GLN A 94 6.42 12.09 -11.75
N PRO A 95 7.44 11.23 -11.54
CA PRO A 95 8.43 11.53 -10.53
C PRO A 95 8.96 12.90 -10.95
N ALA A 96 8.80 13.91 -10.09
CA ALA A 96 9.30 15.25 -10.37
C ALA A 96 10.69 15.08 -10.97
N THR A 97 10.83 15.45 -12.24
CA THR A 97 11.95 15.10 -13.09
C THR A 97 13.22 15.40 -12.33
N SER A 98 13.97 14.36 -12.00
CA SER A 98 15.21 14.47 -11.26
C SER A 98 16.16 15.37 -12.05
N THR A 99 16.70 16.38 -11.37
CA THR A 99 17.94 17.04 -11.79
C THR A 99 19.05 16.52 -10.90
N LEU A 100 20.28 16.49 -11.43
CA LEU A 100 21.48 15.94 -10.77
C LEU A 100 21.79 16.56 -9.39
N ASP A 101 21.14 17.67 -9.03
CA ASP A 101 21.47 18.47 -7.85
C ASP A 101 20.53 18.34 -6.65
N VAL A 102 19.41 17.58 -6.73
CA VAL A 102 18.49 17.44 -5.56
C VAL A 102 17.94 16.02 -5.42
N PRO A 103 18.19 15.35 -4.27
CA PRO A 103 17.67 14.02 -3.98
C PRO A 103 16.16 14.10 -3.84
N HIS A 104 15.46 13.15 -4.41
CA HIS A 104 14.01 13.10 -4.40
C HIS A 104 13.59 13.04 -2.94
N GLY A 105 12.84 14.06 -2.48
CA GLY A 105 12.24 14.02 -1.15
C GLY A 105 11.39 12.76 -0.99
N LEU A 106 10.97 12.49 0.24
CA LEU A 106 10.19 11.31 0.59
C LEU A 106 9.00 10.98 -0.36
N PRO A 107 8.27 11.95 -0.94
CA PRO A 107 7.26 11.67 -1.97
C PRO A 107 7.81 11.00 -3.25
N GLY A 108 9.00 11.36 -3.70
CA GLY A 108 9.66 10.74 -4.87
C GLY A 108 10.09 9.31 -4.59
N ALA A 109 10.58 9.04 -3.38
CA ALA A 109 10.91 7.69 -2.92
C ALA A 109 9.67 6.79 -2.86
N ILE A 110 8.54 7.30 -2.35
CA ILE A 110 7.25 6.59 -2.34
C ILE A 110 6.81 6.24 -3.77
N CYS A 111 6.91 7.20 -4.71
CA CYS A 111 6.53 6.96 -6.10
C CYS A 111 7.39 5.85 -6.73
N TRP A 112 8.70 5.86 -6.50
CA TRP A 112 9.60 4.82 -6.98
C TRP A 112 9.28 3.46 -6.36
N ALA A 113 9.11 3.39 -5.04
CA ALA A 113 8.75 2.16 -4.33
C ALA A 113 7.42 1.58 -4.85
N ALA A 114 6.42 2.44 -5.07
CA ALA A 114 5.14 2.04 -5.65
C ALA A 114 5.31 1.48 -7.08
N MET A 115 6.18 2.07 -7.92
CA MET A 115 6.50 1.53 -9.24
C MET A 115 7.19 0.16 -9.18
N VAL A 116 8.08 -0.07 -8.20
CA VAL A 116 8.70 -1.38 -8.00
C VAL A 116 7.67 -2.42 -7.56
N VAL A 117 6.75 -2.06 -6.66
CA VAL A 117 5.62 -2.94 -6.27
C VAL A 117 4.80 -3.30 -7.50
N ARG A 118 4.45 -2.34 -8.37
CA ARG A 118 3.72 -2.64 -9.61
C ARG A 118 4.45 -3.64 -10.49
N ARG A 119 5.76 -3.51 -10.65
CA ARG A 119 6.59 -4.45 -11.43
C ARG A 119 6.57 -5.85 -10.81
N ALA A 120 6.73 -5.95 -9.49
CA ALA A 120 6.70 -7.24 -8.78
C ALA A 120 5.36 -7.99 -8.98
N PHE A 121 4.25 -7.26 -9.10
CA PHE A 121 2.92 -7.82 -9.36
C PHE A 121 2.52 -7.86 -10.84
N ALA A 122 3.41 -7.48 -11.76
CA ALA A 122 3.13 -7.35 -13.20
C ALA A 122 1.85 -6.53 -13.51
N ILE A 123 1.64 -5.43 -12.76
CA ILE A 123 0.52 -4.51 -12.96
C ILE A 123 0.86 -3.59 -14.13
N GLU A 124 0.07 -3.67 -15.21
CA GLU A 124 0.30 -2.92 -16.45
C GLU A 124 0.16 -1.41 -16.26
N GLU A 125 0.87 -0.62 -17.07
CA GLU A 125 0.73 0.84 -17.05
C GLU A 125 -0.72 1.24 -17.40
N GLY A 126 -1.31 2.13 -16.59
CA GLY A 126 -2.72 2.52 -16.72
C GLY A 126 -3.72 1.58 -16.03
N ALA A 127 -3.30 0.39 -15.57
CA ALA A 127 -4.16 -0.47 -14.75
C ALA A 127 -4.25 0.07 -13.32
N ALA A 128 -5.46 0.14 -12.79
CA ALA A 128 -5.74 0.53 -11.40
C ALA A 128 -6.10 -0.69 -10.58
N LEU A 129 -5.63 -0.73 -9.33
CA LEU A 129 -6.09 -1.72 -8.36
C LEU A 129 -7.52 -1.35 -7.93
N PRO A 130 -8.43 -2.35 -7.80
CA PRO A 130 -9.75 -2.09 -7.27
C PRO A 130 -9.68 -1.52 -5.85
N ASP A 131 -10.73 -0.77 -5.48
CA ASP A 131 -10.88 -0.14 -4.15
C ASP A 131 -9.73 0.79 -3.71
N GLY A 132 -8.86 1.20 -4.65
CA GLY A 132 -7.96 2.34 -4.48
C GLY A 132 -8.73 3.65 -4.25
N PHE A 133 -8.04 4.81 -4.27
CA PHE A 133 -8.61 6.10 -3.86
C PHE A 133 -10.10 6.28 -4.21
N PRO A 134 -10.97 6.57 -3.23
CA PRO A 134 -12.36 6.88 -3.52
C PRO A 134 -12.41 8.08 -4.47
N LYS A 135 -13.17 7.95 -5.56
CA LYS A 135 -13.22 8.85 -6.73
C LYS A 135 -13.53 10.34 -6.41
N ALA A 136 -13.83 10.68 -5.15
CA ALA A 136 -14.19 12.04 -4.71
C ALA A 136 -14.07 12.23 -3.18
N ALA A 137 -12.97 11.82 -2.52
CA ALA A 137 -12.76 12.23 -1.13
C ALA A 137 -12.07 13.60 -1.08
N ALA A 138 -12.79 14.63 -0.64
CA ALA A 138 -12.16 15.88 -0.20
C ALA A 138 -11.44 15.58 1.13
N GLY A 139 -10.10 15.53 1.11
CA GLY A 139 -9.28 15.27 2.30
C GLY A 139 -8.10 14.33 2.01
N CYS A 140 -7.19 14.21 2.97
CA CYS A 140 -6.08 13.25 2.86
C CYS A 140 -6.67 11.83 2.84
N PRO A 141 -6.28 10.96 1.88
CA PRO A 141 -6.79 9.58 1.83
C PRO A 141 -6.32 8.72 3.01
N PHE A 142 -5.26 9.17 3.69
CA PHE A 142 -4.74 8.61 4.94
C PHE A 142 -5.34 9.27 6.19
N ASP A 143 -6.29 10.20 6.07
CA ASP A 143 -6.95 10.73 7.27
C ASP A 143 -7.80 9.64 7.91
N ARG A 144 -7.56 9.42 9.21
CA ARG A 144 -8.45 8.63 10.06
C ARG A 144 -9.77 9.39 10.18
N ARG A 145 -10.72 9.11 9.28
CA ARG A 145 -12.13 9.38 9.58
C ARG A 145 -12.49 8.47 10.76
N ASP A 146 -12.55 9.06 11.95
CA ASP A 146 -12.93 8.39 13.20
C ASP A 146 -14.09 7.42 12.96
N SER A 147 -13.78 6.14 12.79
CA SER A 147 -14.79 5.08 12.62
C SER A 147 -15.59 4.87 13.91
N GLN A 148 -15.22 5.55 15.00
CA GLN A 148 -16.01 5.65 16.23
C GLN A 148 -17.17 6.65 16.15
N LYS A 149 -17.20 7.63 15.24
CA LYS A 149 -18.30 8.61 15.19
C LYS A 149 -19.52 8.16 14.38
N GLU A 150 -19.40 7.16 13.51
CA GLU A 150 -20.55 6.59 12.80
C GLU A 150 -21.32 5.54 13.62
N ALA A 151 -20.68 4.88 14.59
CA ALA A 151 -21.34 3.93 15.49
C ALA A 151 -22.17 4.62 16.60
N LEU A 152 -21.96 5.91 16.86
CA LEU A 152 -22.62 6.67 17.93
C LEU A 152 -23.72 7.62 17.42
N ARG A 153 -23.98 7.70 16.12
CA ARG A 153 -25.06 8.51 15.52
C ARG A 153 -26.24 7.71 14.97
N GLY A 154 -26.25 6.39 15.19
CA GLY A 154 -27.40 5.53 14.96
C GLY A 154 -28.16 5.28 16.26
N VAL A 155 -28.87 6.30 16.76
CA VAL A 155 -29.99 6.16 17.71
C VAL A 155 -31.18 6.87 17.07
#